data_AF-A0A852SVQ1-F1
#
_entry.id   AF-A0A852SVQ1-F1
#
_cell.length_a   1.000
_cell.length_b   1.000
_cell.length_c   1.000
_cell.angle_alpha   90.00
_cell.angle_beta   90.00
_cell.angle_gamma   90.00
#
_symmetry.space_group_name_H-M   'P 1'
#
loop_
_entity.id
_entity.type
_entity.pdbx_description
1 polymer ?
#
loop_
_entity_poly.entity_id
_entity_poly.type
_entity_poly.pdbx_seq_one_letter_code
_entity_poly.pdbx_strand_id
1 'polypeptide(L)'
;MANLLRTVVLMFSGGAFAIVGVLLWRHAKGAAESFRKTGSMVFGDKTAETVYTAWNVKWGAGASVVIGAIMFISGLVATIRLL
;
A
#
# COMPACT_ATOMS: atom_id res chain seq x y z
N MET A 1 -21.97 12.64 -13.24
CA MET A 1 -21.99 11.74 -12.05
C MET A 1 -20.95 10.62 -12.10
N ALA A 2 -20.87 9.80 -13.16
CA ALA A 2 -19.92 8.67 -13.21
C ALA A 2 -18.44 9.07 -13.05
N ASN A 3 -18.02 10.21 -13.60
CA ASN A 3 -16.64 10.70 -13.48
C ASN A 3 -16.31 11.18 -12.07
N LEU A 4 -17.26 11.81 -11.37
CA LEU A 4 -17.10 12.25 -9.99
C LEU A 4 -17.00 11.05 -9.03
N LEU A 5 -17.83 10.01 -9.23
CA LEU A 5 -17.75 8.80 -8.42
C LEU A 5 -16.38 8.12 -8.57
N ARG A 6 -15.85 8.03 -9.80
CA ARG A 6 -14.53 7.46 -10.06
C ARG A 6 -13.40 8.22 -9.36
N THR A 7 -13.42 9.56 -9.40
CA THR A 7 -12.37 10.36 -8.74
C THR A 7 -12.44 10.24 -7.23
N VAL A 8 -13.64 10.20 -6.66
CA VAL A 8 -13.85 9.98 -5.23
C VAL A 8 -13.34 8.60 -4.80
N VAL A 9 -13.66 7.53 -5.54
CA VAL A 9 -13.13 6.18 -5.27
C VAL A 9 -11.61 6.18 -5.33
N LEU A 10 -11.01 6.81 -6.35
CA LEU A 10 -9.56 6.92 -6.48
C LEU A 10 -8.92 7.59 -5.26
N MET A 11 -9.52 8.68 -4.75
CA MET A 11 -9.05 9.35 -3.54
C MET A 11 -9.09 8.43 -2.33
N PHE A 12 -10.21 7.77 -2.07
CA PHE A 12 -10.34 6.88 -0.93
C PHE A 12 -9.38 5.68 -1.02
N SER A 13 -9.23 5.08 -2.19
CA SER A 13 -8.27 4.00 -2.42
C SER A 13 -6.83 4.47 -2.18
N GLY A 14 -6.46 5.67 -2.67
CA GLY A 14 -5.14 6.26 -2.44
C GLY A 14 -4.86 6.52 -0.96
N GLY A 15 -5.81 7.13 -0.25
CA GLY A 15 -5.72 7.37 1.19
C GLY A 15 -5.56 6.07 1.99
N ALA A 16 -6.37 5.05 1.67
CA ALA A 16 -6.26 3.74 2.31
C ALA A 16 -4.88 3.09 2.07
N PHE A 17 -4.36 3.14 0.84
CA PHE A 17 -3.02 2.65 0.52
C PHE A 17 -1.93 3.36 1.32
N ALA A 18 -2.04 4.68 1.47
CA ALA A 18 -1.08 5.44 2.24
C ALA A 18 -1.12 5.08 3.74
N ILE A 19 -2.32 4.95 4.32
CA ILE A 19 -2.49 4.55 5.72
C ILE A 19 -1.93 3.15 5.96
N VAL A 20 -2.28 2.19 5.11
CA VAL A 20 -1.75 0.81 5.19
C VAL A 20 -0.24 0.81 5.06
N GLY A 21 0.32 1.58 4.13
CA GLY A 21 1.76 1.76 3.99
C GLY A 21 2.42 2.29 5.27
N VAL A 22 1.86 3.31 5.92
CA VAL A 22 2.39 3.83 7.19
C VAL A 22 2.33 2.78 8.31
N LEU A 23 1.23 2.02 8.40
CA LEU A 23 1.08 0.95 9.39
C LEU A 23 2.10 -0.17 9.17
N LEU A 24 2.29 -0.60 7.92
CA LEU A 24 3.29 -1.60 7.56
C LEU A 24 4.72 -1.10 7.84
N TRP A 25 5.00 0.18 7.60
CA TRP A 25 6.31 0.77 7.90
C TRP A 25 6.61 0.76 9.40
N ARG A 26 5.61 1.14 10.22
CA ARG A 26 5.73 1.17 11.70
C ARG A 26 5.86 -0.24 12.29
N HIS A 27 5.11 -1.20 11.75
CA HIS A 27 5.07 -2.58 12.24
C HIS A 27 5.81 -3.56 11.33
N ALA A 28 6.86 -3.10 10.65
CA ALA A 28 7.53 -3.86 9.58
C ALA A 28 8.04 -5.24 10.01
N LYS A 29 8.47 -5.42 11.27
CA LYS A 29 8.90 -6.72 11.79
C LYS A 29 7.75 -7.73 11.88
N GLY A 30 6.64 -7.34 12.50
CA GLY A 30 5.46 -8.21 12.62
C GLY A 30 4.77 -8.46 11.28
N ALA A 31 4.77 -7.47 10.40
CA ALA A 31 4.31 -7.62 9.02
C ALA A 31 5.20 -8.59 8.22
N ALA A 32 6.53 -8.47 8.33
CA ALA A 32 7.47 -9.39 7.71
C ALA A 32 7.28 -10.84 8.18
N GLU A 33 7.05 -11.05 9.47
CA GLU A 33 6.77 -12.38 10.01
C GLU A 33 5.45 -12.96 9.47
N SER A 34 4.39 -12.15 9.43
CA SER A 34 3.09 -12.56 8.89
C SER A 34 3.17 -12.88 7.39
N PHE A 35 3.90 -12.05 6.63
CA PHE A 35 4.13 -12.29 5.21
C PHE A 35 5.02 -13.50 4.97
N ARG A 36 6.02 -13.73 5.82
CA ARG A 36 6.86 -14.93 5.74
C ARG A 36 6.02 -16.19 5.96
N LYS A 37 5.16 -16.22 6.98
CA LYS A 37 4.26 -17.36 7.23
C LYS A 37 3.30 -17.60 6.07
N THR A 38 2.77 -16.53 5.49
CA THR A 38 1.87 -16.63 4.33
C THR A 38 2.61 -17.08 3.08
N GLY A 39 3.79 -16.50 2.84
CA GLY A 39 4.61 -16.78 1.68
C GLY A 39 5.26 -18.14 1.73
N SER A 40 5.60 -18.67 2.90
CA SER A 40 6.15 -20.02 3.01
C SER A 40 5.15 -21.08 2.56
N MET A 41 3.85 -20.86 2.79
CA MET A 41 2.79 -21.73 2.28
C MET A 41 2.68 -21.73 0.74
N VAL A 42 3.19 -20.70 0.05
CA VAL A 42 3.05 -20.55 -1.41
C VAL A 42 4.36 -20.82 -2.15
N PHE A 43 5.50 -20.37 -1.62
CA PHE A 43 6.81 -20.39 -2.29
C PHE A 43 7.89 -21.17 -1.51
N GLY A 44 7.55 -21.74 -0.36
CA GLY A 44 8.47 -22.44 0.55
C GLY A 44 9.23 -21.51 1.51
N ASP A 45 9.71 -22.08 2.62
CA ASP A 45 10.32 -21.33 3.73
C ASP A 45 11.57 -20.52 3.33
N LYS A 46 12.49 -21.12 2.56
CA LYS A 46 13.75 -20.47 2.14
C LYS A 46 13.50 -19.21 1.32
N THR A 47 12.53 -19.26 0.40
CA THR A 47 12.15 -18.13 -0.44
C THR A 47 11.50 -17.04 0.40
N ALA A 48 10.58 -17.42 1.29
CA ALA A 48 9.87 -16.49 2.16
C ALA A 48 10.81 -15.75 3.13
N GLU A 49 11.81 -16.42 3.69
CA GLU A 49 12.83 -15.80 4.56
C GLU A 49 13.71 -14.79 3.83
N THR A 50 14.02 -15.05 2.56
CA THR A 50 14.83 -14.15 1.73
C THR A 50 14.04 -12.91 1.32
N VAL A 51 12.76 -13.10 0.94
CA VAL A 51 11.93 -12.02 0.42
C VAL A 51 11.35 -11.14 1.53
N TYR A 52 10.79 -11.75 2.58
CA TYR A 52 10.06 -11.02 3.63
C TYR A 52 10.98 -10.64 4.79
N THR A 53 11.93 -9.77 4.50
CA THR A 53 12.73 -9.09 5.54
C THR A 53 12.04 -7.81 5.99
N ALA A 54 12.29 -7.39 7.24
CA ALA A 54 11.76 -6.12 7.75
C ALA A 54 12.22 -4.91 6.90
N TRP A 55 13.39 -5.00 6.27
CA TRP A 55 13.90 -3.98 5.35
C TRP A 55 13.08 -3.92 4.06
N ASN A 56 12.84 -5.08 3.42
CA ASN A 56 12.04 -5.15 2.20
C ASN A 56 10.59 -4.72 2.45
N VAL A 57 10.02 -5.10 3.60
CA VAL A 57 8.68 -4.65 4.01
C VAL A 57 8.63 -3.15 4.19
N LYS A 58 9.66 -2.51 4.78
CA LYS A 58 9.72 -1.04 4.84
C LYS A 58 9.75 -0.44 3.44
N TRP A 59 10.59 -0.92 2.53
CA TRP A 59 10.61 -0.39 1.16
C TRP A 59 9.26 -0.52 0.44
N GLY A 60 8.62 -1.70 0.51
CA GLY A 60 7.30 -1.90 -0.07
C GLY A 60 6.22 -1.03 0.58
N ALA A 61 6.28 -0.86 1.89
CA ALA A 61 5.42 0.04 2.64
C ALA A 61 5.61 1.50 2.23
N GLY A 62 6.85 1.96 2.06
CA GLY A 62 7.18 3.31 1.60
C GLY A 62 6.68 3.58 0.19
N ALA A 63 6.87 2.63 -0.72
CA ALA A 63 6.29 2.70 -2.06
C ALA A 63 4.75 2.82 -2.01
N SER A 64 4.10 2.06 -1.13
CA SER A 64 2.65 2.12 -0.92
C SER A 64 2.20 3.50 -0.41
N VAL A 65 2.97 4.12 0.49
CA VAL A 65 2.72 5.49 0.95
C VAL A 65 2.80 6.50 -0.20
N VAL A 66 3.86 6.42 -1.00
CA VAL A 66 4.08 7.34 -2.12
C VAL A 66 2.99 7.19 -3.18
N ILE A 67 2.69 5.96 -3.59
CA ILE A 67 1.64 5.69 -4.59
C ILE A 67 0.28 6.13 -4.06
N GLY A 68 -0.05 5.81 -2.80
CA GLY A 68 -1.29 6.22 -2.17
C GLY A 68 -1.47 7.74 -2.14
N ALA A 69 -0.41 8.48 -1.80
CA ALA A 69 -0.41 9.94 -1.83
C ALA A 69 -0.62 10.49 -3.24
N ILE A 70 0.05 9.94 -4.25
CA ILE A 70 -0.13 10.35 -5.65
C ILE A 70 -1.56 10.12 -6.12
N MET A 71 -2.15 8.95 -5.82
CA MET A 71 -3.54 8.64 -6.17
C MET A 71 -4.53 9.59 -5.49
N PHE A 72 -4.31 9.90 -4.21
CA PHE A 72 -5.14 10.83 -3.46
C PHE A 72 -5.09 12.24 -4.05
N ILE A 73 -3.88 12.77 -4.28
CA ILE A 73 -3.70 14.11 -4.86
C ILE A 73 -4.29 14.18 -6.27
N SER A 74 -4.07 13.16 -7.09
CA SER A 74 -4.60 13.10 -8.46
C SER A 74 -6.13 13.09 -8.45
N GLY A 75 -6.74 12.29 -7.57
CA GLY A 75 -8.19 12.26 -7.39
C GLY A 75 -8.76 13.58 -6.86
N LEU A 76 -8.05 14.27 -5.96
CA LEU A 76 -8.43 15.58 -5.44
C LEU A 76 -8.42 16.63 -6.55
N VAL A 77 -7.33 16.72 -7.32
CA VAL A 77 -7.20 17.64 -8.46
C VAL A 77 -8.28 17.37 -9.51
N ALA A 78 -8.54 16.10 -9.81
CA ALA A 78 -9.58 15.73 -10.76
C ALA A 78 -10.99 16.10 -10.25
N THR A 79 -11.25 15.94 -8.95
CA THR A 79 -12.53 16.31 -8.33
C THR A 79 -12.75 17.82 -8.38
N ILE A 80 -11.74 18.62 -8.05
CA ILE A 80 -11.81 20.10 -8.14
C ILE A 80 -12.12 20.57 -9.56
N ARG A 81 -11.59 19.91 -10.58
CA ARG A 81 -11.86 20.25 -12.00
C ARG A 81 -13.25 19.85 -12.50
N LEU A 82 -13.94 18.98 -11.78
CA LEU A 82 -15.27 18.46 -12.15
C LEU A 82 -16.41 19.18 -11.41
N LEU A 83 -16.08 20.04 -10.45
CA LEU A 83 -16.98 20.96 -9.74
C LEU A 83 -17.07 22.28 -10.50
#